data_AF-A0AAV5MWZ5-F1
#
_entry.id   AF-A0AAV5MWZ5-F1
#
_cell.length_a   1.000
_cell.length_b   1.000
_cell.length_c   1.000
_cell.angle_alpha   90.00
_cell.angle_beta   90.00
_cell.angle_gamma   90.00
#
_symmetry.space_group_name_H-M   'P 1'
#
loop_
_entity.id
_entity.type
_entity.pdbx_description
1 polymer ?
#
loop_
_entity_poly.entity_id
_entity_poly.type
_entity_poly.pdbx_seq_one_letter_code
_entity_poly.pdbx_strand_id
1 'polypeptide(L)'
;MKPLSSASALAAAHFCFIFFLTVAGKSRAQNATTDPSEVRALNSIFQRWDIQAPANSWNISGEPCTGTAVSQDDSKNPAIKCDCSFNGARTCHITRLRVQKLDRRGGMPEELLAFKFLTQL
;
A
#
# COMPACT_ATOMS: atom_id res chain seq x y z
N MET A 1 -45.31 18.06 -15.53
CA MET A 1 -44.11 17.84 -14.70
C MET A 1 -44.56 17.27 -13.37
N LYS A 2 -44.31 15.98 -13.11
CA LYS A 2 -44.76 15.30 -11.87
C LYS A 2 -43.84 15.73 -10.71
N PRO A 3 -44.36 16.14 -9.55
CA PRO A 3 -43.52 16.51 -8.43
C PRO A 3 -42.77 15.26 -7.98
N LEU A 4 -41.44 15.36 -7.93
CA LEU A 4 -40.60 14.32 -7.39
C LEU A 4 -40.95 14.22 -5.89
N SER A 5 -41.57 13.10 -5.49
CA SER A 5 -41.98 12.89 -4.11
C SER A 5 -40.76 12.92 -3.19
N SER A 6 -40.90 13.54 -2.01
CA SER A 6 -39.86 13.66 -1.00
C SER A 6 -39.21 12.31 -0.64
N ALA A 7 -39.97 11.21 -0.76
CA ALA A 7 -39.49 9.85 -0.55
C ALA A 7 -38.43 9.40 -1.58
N SER A 8 -38.56 9.84 -2.84
CA SER A 8 -37.62 9.51 -3.93
C SER A 8 -36.29 10.24 -3.77
N ALA A 9 -36.30 11.48 -3.26
CA ALA A 9 -35.10 12.24 -2.95
C ALA A 9 -34.35 11.66 -1.73
N LEU A 10 -35.08 11.21 -0.71
CA LEU A 10 -34.51 10.52 0.45
C LEU A 10 -33.83 9.21 0.04
N ALA A 11 -34.48 8.38 -0.79
CA ALA A 11 -33.91 7.13 -1.28
C ALA A 11 -32.62 7.34 -2.08
N ALA A 12 -32.57 8.36 -2.95
CA ALA A 12 -31.37 8.69 -3.73
C ALA A 12 -30.22 9.20 -2.84
N ALA A 13 -30.53 10.01 -1.82
CA ALA A 13 -29.55 10.48 -0.84
C ALA A 13 -28.98 9.32 0.00
N HIS A 14 -29.80 8.37 0.41
CA HIS A 14 -29.36 7.15 1.10
C HIS A 14 -28.46 6.27 0.22
N PHE A 15 -28.81 6.11 -1.06
CA PHE A 15 -27.99 5.34 -2.00
C PHE A 15 -26.62 5.99 -2.25
N CYS A 16 -26.57 7.32 -2.37
CA CYS A 16 -25.31 8.07 -2.43
C CYS A 16 -24.49 7.90 -1.15
N PHE A 17 -25.12 8.01 0.03
CA PHE A 17 -24.42 7.90 1.31
C PHE A 17 -23.83 6.50 1.54
N ILE A 18 -24.53 5.45 1.15
CA ILE A 18 -24.04 4.06 1.23
C ILE A 18 -22.86 3.84 0.27
N PHE A 19 -22.88 4.44 -0.93
CA PHE A 19 -21.76 4.39 -1.87
C PHE A 19 -20.51 5.12 -1.36
N PHE A 20 -20.67 6.24 -0.64
CA PHE A 20 -19.54 6.93 -0.01
C PHE A 20 -18.93 6.15 1.17
N LEU A 21 -19.75 5.40 1.92
CA LEU A 21 -19.26 4.56 3.04
C LEU A 21 -18.44 3.34 2.58
N THR A 22 -18.64 2.84 1.36
CA THR A 22 -17.84 1.71 0.82
C THR A 22 -16.51 2.15 0.21
N VAL A 23 -16.33 3.45 -0.08
CA VAL A 23 -15.10 4.05 -0.64
C VAL A 23 -14.16 4.58 0.45
N ALA A 24 -14.59 4.63 1.70
CA ALA A 24 -13.69 4.82 2.84
C ALA A 24 -12.79 3.59 2.98
N GLY A 25 -11.69 3.60 2.21
CA GLY A 25 -10.69 2.55 2.13
C GLY A 25 -10.33 2.02 3.50
N LYS A 26 -10.21 0.69 3.58
CA LYS A 26 -9.76 -0.08 4.75
C LYS A 26 -8.43 0.46 5.29
N SER A 27 -8.46 1.56 6.04
CA SER A 27 -7.32 2.13 6.73
C SER A 27 -7.15 1.39 8.05
N ARG A 28 -6.83 0.09 7.97
CA ARG A 28 -6.56 -0.77 9.15
C ARG A 28 -5.07 -0.85 9.51
N ALA A 29 -4.27 0.14 9.11
CA ALA A 29 -2.83 0.16 9.39
C ALA A 29 -2.45 0.82 10.73
N GLN A 30 -3.39 1.23 11.59
CA GLN A 30 -3.01 1.96 12.81
C GLN A 30 -2.25 1.11 13.85
N ASN A 31 -2.38 -0.22 13.82
CA ASN A 31 -1.67 -1.14 14.74
C ASN A 31 -0.98 -2.33 14.03
N ALA A 32 -1.08 -2.42 12.70
CA ALA A 32 -0.44 -3.51 11.97
C ALA A 32 1.02 -3.14 11.69
N THR A 33 1.92 -4.11 11.83
CA THR A 33 3.35 -3.91 11.55
C THR A 33 3.78 -4.76 10.37
N THR A 34 4.68 -4.22 9.55
CA THR A 34 5.33 -5.01 8.49
C THR A 34 6.17 -6.12 9.11
N ASP A 35 6.21 -7.28 8.46
CA ASP A 35 7.08 -8.38 8.87
C ASP A 35 8.54 -7.88 9.01
N PRO A 36 9.18 -8.05 10.19
CA PRO A 36 10.53 -7.53 10.42
C PRO A 36 11.60 -8.04 9.45
N SER A 37 11.42 -9.24 8.88
CA SER A 37 12.33 -9.78 7.87
C SER A 37 12.20 -9.05 6.54
N GLU A 38 10.98 -8.68 6.15
CA GLU A 38 10.71 -7.87 4.97
C GLU A 38 11.24 -6.45 5.13
N VAL A 39 11.07 -5.83 6.31
CA VAL A 39 11.64 -4.50 6.60
C VAL A 39 13.16 -4.51 6.45
N ARG A 40 13.83 -5.52 7.01
CA ARG A 40 15.30 -5.65 6.91
C ARG A 40 15.75 -5.86 5.46
N ALA A 41 15.05 -6.73 4.72
CA ALA A 41 15.34 -6.99 3.32
C ALA A 41 15.15 -5.75 2.45
N LEU A 42 14.06 -5.01 2.66
CA LEU A 42 13.76 -3.78 1.94
C LEU A 42 14.88 -2.74 2.16
N ASN A 43 15.29 -2.55 3.41
CA ASN A 43 16.37 -1.64 3.76
C ASN A 43 17.71 -2.06 3.12
N SER A 44 18.06 -3.34 3.15
CA SER A 44 19.29 -3.86 2.50
C SER A 44 19.29 -3.59 1.00
N ILE A 45 18.18 -3.89 0.33
CA ILE A 45 18.02 -3.71 -1.11
C ILE A 45 18.10 -2.23 -1.49
N PHE A 46 17.36 -1.37 -0.78
CA PHE A 46 17.34 0.06 -1.06
C PHE A 46 18.68 0.71 -0.75
N GLN A 47 19.41 0.24 0.26
CA GLN A 47 20.78 0.68 0.53
C GLN A 47 21.74 0.23 -0.59
N ARG A 48 21.71 -1.04 -0.99
CA ARG A 48 22.56 -1.58 -2.07
C ARG A 48 22.31 -0.89 -3.40
N TRP A 49 21.03 -0.60 -3.68
CA TRP A 49 20.62 0.15 -4.86
C TRP A 49 20.62 1.65 -4.65
N ASP A 50 21.11 2.16 -3.51
CA ASP A 50 21.19 3.59 -3.15
C ASP A 50 19.94 4.36 -3.62
N ILE A 51 18.79 3.90 -3.14
CA ILE A 51 17.44 4.40 -3.42
C ILE A 51 16.89 5.04 -2.16
N GLN A 52 16.18 6.16 -2.32
CA GLN A 52 15.39 6.78 -1.27
C GLN A 52 13.90 6.67 -1.58
N ALA A 53 13.08 6.53 -0.53
CA ALA A 53 11.63 6.62 -0.68
C ALA A 53 11.24 8.06 -1.05
N PRO A 54 10.32 8.27 -2.00
CA PRO A 54 9.79 9.58 -2.29
C PRO A 54 9.21 10.25 -1.03
N ALA A 55 9.38 11.57 -0.92
CA ALA A 55 8.80 12.30 0.20
C ALA A 55 7.29 12.08 0.29
N ASN A 56 6.80 11.88 1.52
CA ASN A 56 5.37 11.66 1.83
C ASN A 56 4.74 10.42 1.17
N SER A 57 5.53 9.45 0.68
CA SER A 57 4.98 8.21 0.11
C SER A 57 4.88 7.09 1.16
N TRP A 58 6.01 6.67 1.71
CA TRP A 58 6.11 5.56 2.65
C TRP A 58 7.45 5.70 3.41
N ASN A 59 7.57 5.08 4.59
CA ASN A 59 8.69 5.35 5.49
C ASN A 59 9.65 4.16 5.63
N ILE A 60 10.79 4.21 4.93
CA ILE A 60 11.90 3.24 5.02
C ILE A 60 12.45 3.11 6.44
N SER A 61 12.59 4.24 7.14
CA SER A 61 13.17 4.27 8.49
C SER A 61 12.17 3.96 9.61
N GLY A 62 10.90 3.77 9.26
CA GLY A 62 9.80 3.52 10.19
C GLY A 62 8.98 2.31 9.75
N GLU A 63 7.65 2.49 9.73
CA GLU A 63 6.71 1.46 9.26
C GLU A 63 6.48 1.63 7.74
N PRO A 64 7.07 0.76 6.90
CA PRO A 64 7.05 0.95 5.45
C PRO A 64 5.66 0.76 4.85
N CYS A 65 4.79 -0.06 5.45
CA CYS A 65 3.41 -0.26 4.99
C CYS A 65 2.47 0.85 5.49
N THR A 66 2.85 2.11 5.24
CA THR A 66 2.08 3.31 5.54
C THR A 66 1.93 4.22 4.30
N GLY A 67 1.06 5.23 4.38
CA GLY A 67 0.89 6.21 3.32
C GLY A 67 0.46 5.59 2.00
N THR A 68 1.21 5.86 0.92
CA THR A 68 0.91 5.35 -0.42
C THR A 68 1.01 3.83 -0.52
N ALA A 69 1.77 3.17 0.36
CA ALA A 69 1.98 1.72 0.31
C ALA A 69 0.71 0.89 0.58
N VAL A 70 -0.26 1.45 1.30
CA VAL A 70 -1.58 0.81 1.55
C VAL A 70 -2.71 1.47 0.76
N SER A 71 -2.39 2.47 -0.05
CA SER A 71 -3.35 3.16 -0.91
C SER A 71 -3.45 2.51 -2.30
N GLN A 72 -4.41 2.96 -3.10
CA GLN A 72 -4.51 2.61 -4.51
C GLN A 72 -3.58 3.44 -5.43
N ASP A 73 -2.82 4.39 -4.89
CA ASP A 73 -1.93 5.26 -5.69
C ASP A 73 -0.67 4.52 -6.15
N ASP A 74 -0.66 4.11 -7.41
CA ASP A 74 0.46 3.41 -8.05
C ASP A 74 1.35 4.35 -8.91
N SER A 75 1.26 5.67 -8.72
CA SER A 75 1.98 6.66 -9.53
C SER A 75 3.48 6.80 -9.16
N LYS A 76 3.88 6.36 -7.97
CA LYS A 76 5.24 6.56 -7.45
C LYS A 76 6.23 5.52 -8.00
N ASN A 77 7.48 5.94 -8.13
CA ASN A 77 8.62 5.09 -8.45
C ASN A 77 9.88 5.70 -7.78
N PRO A 78 10.60 4.97 -6.91
CA PRO A 78 10.29 3.62 -6.43
C PRO A 78 9.01 3.60 -5.56
N ALA A 79 8.37 2.45 -5.45
CA ALA A 79 7.20 2.27 -4.60
C ALA A 79 7.09 0.83 -4.08
N ILE A 80 6.42 0.68 -2.94
CA ILE A 80 5.95 -0.62 -2.45
C ILE A 80 4.44 -0.63 -2.31
N LYS A 81 3.85 -1.82 -2.30
CA LYS A 81 2.45 -2.05 -1.95
C LYS A 81 2.36 -3.16 -0.93
N CYS A 82 1.43 -3.00 0.00
CA CYS A 82 1.27 -3.90 1.11
C CYS A 82 -0.16 -4.45 1.22
N ASP A 83 -0.25 -5.68 1.72
CA ASP A 83 -1.49 -6.24 2.23
C ASP A 83 -1.36 -6.47 3.74
N CYS A 84 -2.23 -5.79 4.50
CA CYS A 84 -2.28 -5.84 5.96
C CYS A 84 -3.46 -6.66 6.48
N SER A 85 -4.02 -7.59 5.70
CA SER A 85 -5.13 -8.45 6.12
C SER A 85 -4.70 -9.65 6.98
N PHE A 86 -3.39 -9.90 7.08
CA PHE A 86 -2.83 -11.07 7.75
C PHE A 86 -2.92 -10.99 9.27
N ASN A 87 -2.96 -12.16 9.92
CA ASN A 87 -2.97 -12.34 11.37
C ASN A 87 -4.06 -11.52 12.08
N GLY A 88 -5.25 -11.47 11.48
CA GLY A 88 -6.37 -10.67 11.99
C GLY A 88 -6.13 -9.17 11.83
N ALA A 89 -5.52 -8.76 10.72
CA ALA A 89 -5.09 -7.41 10.40
C ALA A 89 -4.04 -6.81 11.37
N ARG A 90 -3.08 -7.64 11.80
CA ARG A 90 -1.96 -7.23 12.66
C ARG A 90 -0.61 -7.27 11.96
N THR A 91 -0.51 -7.98 10.84
CA THR A 91 0.74 -8.11 10.08
C THR A 91 0.51 -7.61 8.67
N CYS A 92 1.44 -6.80 8.19
CA CYS A 92 1.51 -6.36 6.81
C CYS A 92 2.61 -7.12 6.08
N HIS A 93 2.32 -7.48 4.82
CA HIS A 93 3.31 -8.05 3.92
C HIS A 93 3.42 -7.21 2.65
N ILE A 94 4.65 -7.03 2.17
CA ILE A 94 4.93 -6.36 0.90
C ILE A 94 4.56 -7.30 -0.24
N THR A 95 3.57 -6.89 -1.03
CA THR A 95 3.03 -7.66 -2.15
C THR A 95 3.52 -7.17 -3.49
N ARG A 96 3.91 -5.89 -3.60
CA ARG A 96 4.54 -5.36 -4.81
C ARG A 96 5.73 -4.49 -4.45
N LEU A 97 6.82 -4.65 -5.18
CA LEU A 97 7.99 -3.79 -5.12
C LEU A 97 8.22 -3.25 -6.52
N ARG A 98 8.09 -1.95 -6.73
CA ARG A 98 8.26 -1.32 -8.04
C ARG A 98 9.51 -0.47 -8.04
N VAL A 99 10.45 -0.84 -8.90
CA VAL A 99 11.73 -0.16 -9.03
C VAL A 99 12.11 -0.07 -10.51
N GLN A 100 11.71 1.01 -11.18
CA GLN A 100 11.92 1.22 -12.62
C GLN A 100 13.07 2.20 -12.88
N LYS A 101 13.71 2.03 -14.04
CA LYS A 101 14.79 2.89 -14.57
C LYS A 101 16.02 2.98 -13.66
N LEU A 102 16.27 1.97 -12.82
CA LEU A 102 17.55 1.87 -12.13
C LEU A 102 18.58 1.19 -13.03
N ASP A 103 19.56 1.98 -13.45
CA ASP A 103 20.78 1.48 -14.11
C ASP A 103 21.80 1.04 -13.03
N ARG A 104 21.45 -0.02 -12.27
CA ARG A 104 22.34 -0.61 -11.28
C ARG A 104 22.93 -1.90 -11.84
N ARG A 105 24.25 -1.96 -11.85
CA ARG A 105 25.01 -3.17 -12.22
C ARG A 105 25.19 -4.03 -10.97
N GLY A 106 24.88 -5.32 -11.08
CA GLY A 106 25.00 -6.28 -9.98
C GLY A 106 24.03 -7.44 -10.14
N GLY A 107 24.25 -8.49 -9.35
CA GLY A 107 23.30 -9.61 -9.26
C GLY A 107 22.00 -9.20 -8.58
N MET A 108 20.95 -9.98 -8.83
CA MET A 108 19.68 -9.84 -8.15
C MET A 108 19.89 -10.05 -6.62
N PRO A 109 19.45 -9.14 -5.74
CA PRO A 109 19.65 -9.28 -4.30
C PRO A 109 18.97 -10.55 -3.77
N GLU A 110 19.71 -11.40 -3.05
CA GLU A 110 19.16 -12.60 -2.40
C GLU A 110 18.11 -12.23 -1.35
N GLU A 111 18.20 -11.02 -0.79
CA GLU A 111 17.24 -10.47 0.17
C GLU A 111 15.80 -10.43 -0.37
N LEU A 112 15.60 -10.48 -1.70
CA LEU A 112 14.26 -10.59 -2.30
C LEU A 112 13.51 -11.86 -1.85
N LEU A 113 14.22 -12.91 -1.43
CA LEU A 113 13.62 -14.14 -0.90
C LEU A 113 12.87 -13.93 0.42
N ALA A 114 13.08 -12.80 1.12
CA ALA A 114 12.34 -12.46 2.33
C ALA A 114 10.89 -12.05 2.03
N PHE A 115 10.58 -11.52 0.83
CA PHE A 115 9.24 -11.08 0.46
C PHE A 115 8.37 -12.24 -0.01
N LYS A 116 7.92 -13.08 0.92
CA LYS A 116 7.18 -14.32 0.63
C LYS A 116 5.83 -14.09 -0.05
N PHE A 117 5.28 -12.88 0.06
CA PHE A 117 3.99 -12.50 -0.50
C PHE A 117 4.11 -11.59 -1.71
N LEU A 118 5.33 -11.43 -2.24
CA LEU A 118 5.56 -10.62 -3.43
C LEU A 118 4.91 -11.28 -4.65
N THR A 119 3.97 -10.57 -5.27
CA THR A 119 3.28 -10.98 -6.50
C THR A 119 3.74 -10.19 -7.72
N GLN A 120 4.44 -9.07 -7.51
CA GLN A 120 4.92 -8.21 -8.59
C GLN A 120 6.25 -7.53 -8.21
N LEU A 121 7.20 -7.54 -9.15
CA LEU A 121 8.50 -6.88 -9.06
C LEU A 121 8.75 -6.00 -10.31
#